data_AF-A0A1C6FNK6-F1
#
_entry.id   AF-A0A1C6FNK6-F1
#
_cell.length_a   1.000
_cell.length_b   1.000
_cell.length_c   1.000
_cell.angle_alpha   90.00
_cell.angle_beta   90.00
_cell.angle_gamma   90.00
#
_symmetry.space_group_name_H-M   'P 1'
#
loop_
_entity.id
_entity.type
_entity.pdbx_description
1 polymer ?
#
loop_
_entity_poly.entity_id
_entity_poly.type
_entity_poly.pdbx_seq_one_letter_code
_entity_poly.pdbx_strand_id
1 'polypeptide(L)'
;MTVTEMRAKKKEMGYTNEQIAELSGVPLGTVQKIFAGLTESPRYDTLKALEAVFQENVNMVSESVKAYRVKKQGEYTLEDYYALPDERRVELIDGVVYDMSSPTSVHQILAAEIWQQIKSYINKREEPAFPLCLRWMFNLTAIIRL
;
A
#
# COMPACT_ATOMS: atom_id res chain seq x y z
N MET A 1 -15.00 -0.59 10.55
CA MET A 1 -15.48 -1.95 10.89
C MET A 1 -16.29 -1.89 12.19
N THR A 2 -17.38 -2.64 12.32
CA THR A 2 -18.22 -2.66 13.54
C THR A 2 -17.66 -3.58 14.63
N VAL A 3 -18.09 -3.42 15.89
CA VAL A 3 -17.62 -4.28 17.02
C VAL A 3 -18.04 -5.74 16.84
N THR A 4 -19.19 -5.98 16.21
CA THR A 4 -19.67 -7.32 15.85
C THR A 4 -18.80 -7.97 14.77
N GLU A 5 -18.41 -7.22 13.74
CA GLU A 5 -17.45 -7.67 12.72
C GLU A 5 -16.09 -7.99 13.33
N MET A 6 -15.60 -7.16 14.25
CA MET A 6 -14.35 -7.42 14.98
C MET A 6 -14.40 -8.72 15.80
N ARG A 7 -15.55 -9.06 16.41
CA ARG A 7 -15.71 -10.33 17.15
C ARG A 7 -15.63 -11.54 16.22
N ALA A 8 -16.26 -11.45 15.06
CA ALA A 8 -16.20 -12.51 14.05
C ALA A 8 -14.76 -12.72 13.57
N LYS A 9 -14.07 -11.64 13.18
CA LYS A 9 -12.66 -11.70 12.75
C LYS A 9 -11.71 -12.20 13.84
N LYS A 10 -11.93 -11.81 15.10
CA LYS A 10 -11.17 -12.35 16.24
C LYS A 10 -11.29 -13.87 16.33
N LYS A 11 -12.51 -14.41 16.16
CA LYS A 11 -12.77 -15.86 16.21
C LYS A 11 -12.15 -16.58 15.02
N GLU A 12 -12.18 -15.96 13.84
CA GLU A 12 -11.60 -16.48 12.60
C GLU A 12 -10.05 -16.52 12.67
N MET A 13 -9.42 -15.45 13.15
CA MET A 13 -7.97 -15.34 13.30
C MET A 13 -7.42 -16.07 14.54
N GLY A 14 -8.29 -16.56 15.43
CA GLY A 14 -7.89 -17.29 16.63
C GLY A 14 -7.16 -16.45 17.70
N TYR A 15 -7.28 -15.11 17.65
CA TYR A 15 -6.58 -14.24 18.60
C TYR A 15 -7.21 -14.24 19.99
N THR A 16 -6.33 -14.23 21.00
CA THR A 16 -6.69 -14.02 22.41
C THR A 16 -6.90 -12.53 22.70
N ASN A 17 -7.56 -12.20 23.82
CA ASN A 17 -7.76 -10.79 24.19
C ASN A 17 -6.42 -10.12 24.52
N GLU A 18 -5.49 -10.89 25.07
CA GLU A 18 -4.15 -10.50 25.45
C GLU A 18 -3.34 -10.09 24.20
N GLN A 19 -3.38 -10.92 23.16
CA GLN A 19 -2.72 -10.61 21.88
C GLN A 19 -3.30 -9.36 21.22
N ILE A 20 -4.62 -9.17 21.24
CA ILE A 20 -5.23 -7.97 20.66
C ILE A 20 -4.85 -6.72 21.45
N ALA A 21 -4.77 -6.80 22.77
CA ALA A 21 -4.33 -5.69 23.62
C ALA A 21 -2.88 -5.27 23.30
N GLU A 22 -1.99 -6.26 23.14
CA GLU A 22 -0.60 -6.02 22.76
C GLU A 22 -0.48 -5.42 21.36
N LEU A 23 -1.18 -5.97 20.37
CA LEU A 23 -1.13 -5.51 18.98
C LEU A 23 -1.78 -4.15 18.73
N SER A 24 -2.86 -3.83 19.46
CA SER A 24 -3.58 -2.55 19.32
C SER A 24 -3.04 -1.43 20.21
N GLY A 25 -2.17 -1.76 21.19
CA GLY A 25 -1.74 -0.81 22.22
C GLY A 25 -2.87 -0.39 23.18
N VAL A 26 -4.02 -1.05 23.15
CA VAL A 26 -5.18 -0.77 24.01
C VAL A 26 -5.08 -1.63 25.27
N PRO A 27 -5.31 -1.07 26.49
CA PRO A 27 -5.27 -1.85 27.72
C PRO A 27 -6.21 -3.06 27.71
N LEU A 28 -5.75 -4.21 28.22
CA LEU A 28 -6.49 -5.48 28.22
C LEU A 28 -7.92 -5.33 28.78
N GLY A 29 -8.09 -4.59 29.88
CA GLY A 29 -9.40 -4.35 30.47
C GLY A 29 -10.38 -3.62 29.54
N THR A 30 -9.88 -2.76 28.66
CA THR A 30 -10.68 -2.05 27.65
C THR A 30 -11.06 -2.99 26.51
N VAL A 31 -10.11 -3.80 26.03
CA VAL A 31 -10.33 -4.83 25.01
C VAL A 31 -11.40 -5.83 25.48
N GLN A 32 -11.28 -6.34 26.70
CA GLN A 32 -12.24 -7.27 27.30
C GLN A 32 -13.65 -6.65 27.39
N LYS A 33 -13.79 -5.40 27.83
CA LYS A 33 -15.09 -4.72 27.93
C LYS A 33 -15.77 -4.53 26.57
N ILE A 34 -15.00 -4.16 25.53
CA ILE A 34 -15.51 -3.96 24.17
C ILE A 34 -15.98 -5.31 23.57
N PHE A 35 -15.15 -6.34 23.67
CA PHE A 35 -15.49 -7.67 23.16
C PHE A 35 -16.54 -8.41 24.01
N ALA A 36 -16.70 -8.07 25.29
CA ALA A 36 -17.80 -8.55 26.13
C ALA A 36 -19.11 -7.79 25.88
N GLY A 37 -19.06 -6.58 25.31
CA GLY A 37 -20.25 -5.76 25.01
C GLY A 37 -20.73 -4.94 26.18
N LEU A 38 -19.86 -4.73 27.18
CA LEU A 38 -20.14 -3.95 28.38
C LEU A 38 -20.01 -2.44 28.15
N THR A 39 -19.67 -2.01 26.94
CA THR A 39 -19.47 -0.61 26.57
C THR A 39 -20.35 -0.30 25.38
N GLU A 40 -21.45 0.42 25.62
CA GLU A 40 -22.44 0.78 24.60
C GLU A 40 -21.90 1.77 23.56
N SER A 41 -20.86 2.55 23.90
CA SER A 41 -20.23 3.52 22.99
C SER A 41 -18.72 3.61 23.22
N PRO A 42 -17.93 2.70 22.62
CA PRO A 42 -16.48 2.77 22.67
C PRO A 42 -15.98 4.06 21.98
N ARG A 43 -14.89 4.65 22.51
CA ARG A 43 -14.28 5.83 21.89
C ARG A 43 -13.77 5.50 20.49
N TYR A 44 -13.90 6.46 19.58
CA TYR A 44 -13.47 6.33 18.19
C TYR A 44 -12.00 5.92 18.07
N ASP A 45 -11.09 6.56 18.82
CA ASP A 45 -9.66 6.23 18.78
C ASP A 45 -9.37 4.78 19.16
N THR A 46 -10.11 4.25 20.15
CA THR A 46 -9.99 2.86 20.58
C THR A 46 -10.53 1.90 19.51
N LEU A 47 -11.62 2.26 18.83
CA LEU A 47 -12.15 1.47 17.72
C LEU A 47 -11.18 1.44 16.54
N LYS A 48 -10.56 2.59 16.22
CA LYS A 48 -9.59 2.70 15.15
C LYS A 48 -8.32 1.87 15.43
N ALA A 49 -7.84 1.90 16.67
CA ALA A 49 -6.69 1.08 17.10
C ALA A 49 -6.99 -0.43 17.02
N LEU A 50 -8.20 -0.84 17.41
CA LEU A 50 -8.63 -2.24 17.28
C LEU A 50 -8.83 -2.63 15.81
N GLU A 51 -9.43 -1.77 15.00
CA GLU A 51 -9.66 -2.01 13.57
C GLU A 51 -8.36 -2.27 12.82
N ALA A 52 -7.29 -1.53 13.15
CA ALA A 52 -5.97 -1.71 12.54
C ALA A 52 -5.38 -3.13 12.76
N VAL A 53 -5.73 -3.82 13.85
CA VAL A 53 -5.27 -5.20 14.10
C VAL A 53 -5.90 -6.21 13.14
N PHE A 54 -7.12 -5.92 12.69
CA PHE A 54 -7.92 -6.83 11.85
C PHE A 54 -7.98 -6.40 10.38
N GLN A 55 -7.35 -5.28 10.03
CA GLN A 55 -7.05 -4.95 8.65
C GLN A 55 -5.91 -5.87 8.21
N GLU A 56 -6.28 -7.03 7.66
CA GLU A 56 -5.38 -7.72 6.75
C GLU A 56 -4.97 -6.70 5.68
N ASN A 57 -3.67 -6.56 5.45
CA ASN A 57 -3.14 -5.76 4.35
C ASN A 57 -3.83 -6.23 3.07
N VAL A 58 -4.85 -5.51 2.61
CA VAL A 58 -5.59 -5.78 1.36
C VAL A 58 -4.75 -5.34 0.17
N ASN A 59 -3.46 -5.67 0.18
CA ASN A 59 -2.55 -5.57 -0.95
C ASN A 59 -1.73 -6.87 -0.98
N MET A 60 -1.91 -7.59 -2.06
CA MET A 60 -1.64 -9.01 -2.24
C MET A 60 -0.14 -9.36 -2.23
N VAL A 61 0.15 -10.50 -1.59
CA VAL A 61 1.34 -11.39 -1.67
C VAL A 61 2.71 -10.74 -1.40
N SER A 62 3.23 -10.93 -0.19
CA SER A 62 4.67 -10.84 0.06
C SER A 62 5.10 -11.94 1.04
N GLU A 63 5.94 -12.84 0.54
CA GLU A 63 6.68 -13.78 1.36
C GLU A 63 7.52 -13.02 2.41
N SER A 64 7.39 -13.44 3.66
CA SER A 64 8.30 -13.14 4.77
C SER A 64 8.61 -11.65 5.05
N VAL A 65 7.62 -10.91 5.57
CA VAL A 65 7.75 -9.54 6.11
C VAL A 65 8.77 -9.42 7.28
N LYS A 66 9.46 -10.49 7.68
CA LYS A 66 10.36 -10.50 8.85
C LYS A 66 11.80 -10.03 8.59
N ALA A 67 12.23 -9.82 7.33
CA ALA A 67 13.65 -9.52 7.04
C ALA A 67 13.98 -8.03 6.83
N TYR A 68 12.99 -7.18 6.53
CA TYR A 68 13.27 -5.79 6.17
C TYR A 68 13.06 -4.90 7.40
N ARG A 69 14.15 -4.34 7.94
CA ARG A 69 14.04 -3.20 8.87
C ARG A 69 13.36 -2.08 8.09
N VAL A 70 12.07 -1.85 8.36
CA VAL A 70 11.30 -0.78 7.73
C VAL A 70 11.88 0.54 8.24
N LYS A 71 12.75 1.16 7.44
CA LYS A 71 13.28 2.51 7.71
C LYS A 71 12.25 3.55 7.34
N LYS A 72 12.35 4.73 7.94
CA LYS A 72 11.53 5.87 7.55
C LYS A 72 11.92 6.30 6.14
N GLN A 73 10.93 6.71 5.36
CA GLN A 73 11.18 7.17 4.01
C GLN A 73 12.06 8.44 4.02
N GLY A 74 13.08 8.47 3.16
CA GLY A 74 14.14 9.49 3.15
C GLY A 74 15.44 9.05 3.83
N GLU A 75 15.45 7.91 4.51
CA GLU A 75 16.63 7.38 5.23
C GLU A 75 17.22 6.12 4.56
N TYR A 76 16.68 5.72 3.40
CA TYR A 76 17.17 4.54 2.69
C TYR A 76 18.51 4.84 2.02
N THR A 77 19.45 3.92 2.19
CA THR A 77 20.78 4.00 1.63
C THR A 77 20.93 3.04 0.45
N LEU A 78 22.02 3.20 -0.29
CA LEU A 78 22.32 2.34 -1.43
C LEU A 78 22.55 0.88 -0.98
N GLU A 79 23.13 0.70 0.21
CA GLU A 79 23.34 -0.61 0.83
C GLU A 79 22.01 -1.30 1.15
N ASP A 80 21.01 -0.54 1.61
CA ASP A 80 19.67 -1.09 1.85
C ASP A 80 19.00 -1.53 0.54
N TYR A 81 19.22 -0.78 -0.56
CA TYR A 81 18.70 -1.12 -1.88
C TYR A 81 19.27 -2.45 -2.40
N TYR A 82 20.58 -2.66 -2.28
CA TYR A 82 21.22 -3.92 -2.70
C TYR A 82 20.90 -5.12 -1.81
N ALA A 83 20.41 -4.87 -0.58
CA ALA A 83 19.95 -5.93 0.31
C ALA A 83 18.52 -6.40 0.01
N LEU A 84 17.80 -5.73 -0.89
CA LEU A 84 16.46 -6.17 -1.31
C LEU A 84 16.55 -7.41 -2.22
N PRO A 85 15.55 -8.30 -2.16
CA PRO A 85 15.51 -9.47 -3.02
C PRO A 85 15.34 -9.05 -4.49
N ASP A 86 16.00 -9.79 -5.38
CA ASP A 86 15.99 -9.53 -6.84
C ASP A 86 14.58 -9.51 -7.46
N GLU A 87 13.63 -10.22 -6.86
CA GLU A 87 12.24 -10.29 -7.30
C GLU A 87 11.47 -8.98 -7.03
N ARG A 88 11.94 -8.16 -6.08
CA ARG A 88 11.31 -6.90 -5.74
C ARG A 88 11.92 -5.77 -6.56
N ARG A 89 11.21 -5.39 -7.62
CA ARG A 89 11.57 -4.22 -8.41
C ARG A 89 11.17 -2.95 -7.67
N VAL A 90 12.18 -2.19 -7.24
CA VAL A 90 12.01 -0.85 -6.66
C VAL A 90 13.04 0.09 -7.26
N GLU A 91 12.82 1.40 -7.12
CA GLU A 91 13.80 2.44 -7.42
C GLU A 91 14.12 3.22 -6.15
N LEU A 92 15.39 3.55 -5.93
CA LEU A 92 15.81 4.43 -4.83
C LEU A 92 16.13 5.82 -5.40
N ILE A 93 15.35 6.82 -5.00
CA ILE A 93 15.52 8.21 -5.42
C ILE A 93 15.56 9.07 -4.17
N ASP A 94 16.65 9.81 -3.93
CA ASP A 94 16.80 10.73 -2.78
C ASP A 94 16.48 10.09 -1.40
N GLY A 95 16.88 8.84 -1.18
CA GLY A 95 16.62 8.12 0.07
C GLY A 95 15.18 7.59 0.22
N VAL A 96 14.38 7.70 -0.85
CA VAL A 96 12.99 7.28 -0.94
C VAL A 96 12.92 6.04 -1.83
N VAL A 97 12.42 4.92 -1.30
CA VAL A 97 12.19 3.69 -2.06
C VAL A 97 10.81 3.75 -2.74
N TYR A 98 10.79 3.66 -4.06
CA TYR A 98 9.60 3.63 -4.91
C TYR A 98 9.35 2.21 -5.40
N ASP A 99 8.14 1.71 -5.15
CA ASP A 99 7.75 0.37 -5.58
C ASP A 99 7.35 0.37 -7.06
N MET A 100 8.05 -0.45 -7.86
CA MET A 100 7.82 -0.58 -9.31
C MET A 100 6.87 -1.74 -9.65
N SER A 101 6.00 -2.10 -8.70
CA SER A 101 4.86 -2.99 -8.93
C SER A 101 4.12 -2.63 -10.21
N SER A 102 3.71 -3.66 -10.95
CA SER A 102 3.05 -3.49 -12.23
C SER A 102 1.89 -2.50 -12.13
N PRO A 103 1.81 -1.55 -13.07
CA PRO A 103 0.78 -0.52 -13.09
C PRO A 103 -0.64 -1.13 -13.09
N THR A 104 -1.54 -0.58 -12.29
CA THR A 104 -2.93 -1.05 -12.21
C THR A 104 -3.71 -0.71 -13.48
N SER A 105 -4.86 -1.38 -13.69
CA SER A 105 -5.74 -1.07 -14.84
C SER A 105 -6.17 0.40 -14.87
N VAL A 106 -6.41 1.02 -13.71
CA VAL A 106 -6.72 2.46 -13.62
C VAL A 106 -5.55 3.31 -14.11
N HIS A 107 -4.31 2.96 -13.71
CA HIS A 107 -3.13 3.67 -14.18
C HIS A 107 -2.97 3.57 -15.71
N GLN A 108 -3.24 2.40 -16.28
CA GLN A 108 -3.22 2.19 -17.74
C GLN A 108 -4.28 3.01 -18.47
N ILE A 109 -5.50 3.11 -17.91
CA ILE A 109 -6.58 3.93 -18.50
C ILE A 109 -6.18 5.41 -18.51
N LEU A 110 -5.64 5.94 -17.41
CA LEU A 110 -5.20 7.33 -17.32
C LEU A 110 -4.05 7.61 -18.29
N ALA A 111 -3.06 6.71 -18.37
CA ALA A 111 -1.95 6.85 -19.31
C ALA A 111 -2.43 6.83 -20.77
N ALA A 112 -3.40 5.97 -21.09
CA ALA A 112 -4.01 5.90 -22.41
C ALA A 112 -4.75 7.19 -22.78
N GLU A 113 -5.47 7.79 -21.84
CA GLU A 113 -6.19 9.06 -22.05
C GLU A 113 -5.22 10.23 -22.31
N ILE A 114 -4.17 10.36 -21.49
CA ILE A 114 -3.13 11.37 -21.68
C ILE A 114 -2.47 11.20 -23.05
N TRP A 115 -2.14 9.96 -23.40
CA TRP A 115 -1.57 9.63 -24.71
C TRP A 115 -2.50 10.00 -25.86
N GLN A 116 -3.79 9.74 -25.73
CA GLN A 116 -4.78 10.06 -26.75
C GLN A 116 -4.85 11.56 -27.02
N GLN A 117 -4.77 12.40 -25.98
CA GLN A 117 -4.76 13.85 -26.13
C GLN A 117 -3.49 14.33 -26.84
N ILE A 118 -2.32 13.83 -26.45
CA ILE A 118 -1.04 14.16 -27.09
C ILE A 118 -1.05 13.72 -28.56
N LYS A 119 -1.48 12.49 -28.84
CA LYS A 119 -1.58 11.95 -30.20
C LYS A 119 -2.54 12.77 -31.06
N SER A 120 -3.70 13.15 -30.52
CA SER A 120 -4.68 13.99 -31.21
C SER A 120 -4.11 15.38 -31.54
N TYR A 121 -3.36 15.98 -30.62
CA TYR A 121 -2.67 17.25 -30.85
C TYR A 121 -1.59 17.14 -31.94
N ILE A 122 -0.77 16.09 -31.88
CA ILE A 122 0.29 15.84 -32.88
C ILE A 122 -0.33 15.61 -34.25
N ASN A 123 -1.34 14.75 -34.38
CA ASN A 123 -1.97 14.44 -35.67
C ASN A 123 -2.61 15.66 -36.36
N LYS A 124 -2.97 16.70 -35.62
CA LYS A 124 -3.51 17.95 -36.17
C LYS A 124 -2.44 18.85 -36.78
N ARG A 125 -1.16 18.63 -36.44
CA ARG A 125 -0.03 19.30 -37.06
C ARG A 125 0.58 18.28 -38.02
N GLU A 126 0.52 18.54 -39.33
CA GLU A 126 1.09 17.64 -40.36
C GLU A 126 2.63 17.49 -40.30
N GLU A 127 3.25 17.85 -39.18
CA GLU A 127 4.66 17.59 -38.95
C GLU A 127 4.82 16.12 -38.49
N PRO A 128 5.69 15.34 -39.16
CA PRO A 128 5.93 13.97 -38.78
C PRO A 128 6.72 13.96 -37.47
N ALA A 129 6.02 13.90 -36.33
CA ALA A 129 6.64 13.55 -35.07
C ALA A 129 7.11 12.10 -35.18
N PHE A 130 8.38 11.96 -35.57
CA PHE A 130 9.09 10.72 -35.86
C PHE A 130 8.85 9.59 -34.82
N PRO A 131 9.02 8.31 -35.22
CA PRO A 131 8.60 7.08 -34.53
C PRO A 131 9.36 6.77 -33.22
N LEU A 132 10.01 7.76 -32.61
CA LEU A 132 10.68 7.62 -31.31
C LEU A 132 9.70 7.57 -30.13
N CYS A 133 8.48 8.13 -30.22
CA CYS A 133 7.55 8.17 -29.09
C CYS A 133 7.12 6.78 -28.57
N LEU A 134 7.06 5.76 -29.44
CA LEU A 134 6.77 4.38 -29.04
C LEU A 134 7.88 3.76 -28.18
N ARG A 135 9.15 4.17 -28.37
CA ARG A 135 10.29 3.76 -27.53
C ARG A 135 10.21 4.39 -26.14
N TRP A 136 9.70 5.61 -26.04
CA TRP A 136 9.52 6.33 -24.77
C TRP A 136 8.26 5.88 -24.00
N MET A 137 7.24 5.35 -24.68
CA MET A 137 6.00 4.87 -24.03
C MET A 137 6.23 3.71 -23.05
N PHE A 138 7.19 2.82 -23.31
CA PHE A 138 7.59 1.77 -22.35
C PHE A 138 8.29 2.34 -21.11
N ASN A 139 8.95 3.50 -21.22
CA ASN A 139 9.60 4.17 -20.09
C ASN A 139 8.67 5.18 -19.37
N LEU A 140 7.65 5.71 -20.03
CA LEU A 140 6.68 6.64 -19.42
C LEU A 140 5.76 5.96 -18.39
N THR A 141 5.53 4.64 -18.49
CA THR A 141 4.91 3.85 -17.42
C THR A 141 5.72 3.80 -16.13
N ALA A 142 7.02 4.11 -16.17
CA ALA A 142 7.86 4.24 -14.98
C ALA A 142 7.82 5.66 -14.37
N ILE A 143 7.52 6.70 -15.18
CA ILE A 143 7.66 8.11 -14.78
C ILE A 143 6.37 8.69 -14.16
N ILE A 144 5.19 8.15 -14.45
CA ILE A 144 3.90 8.67 -13.93
C ILE A 144 3.56 8.11 -12.53
N ARG A 145 4.57 7.99 -11.66
CA ARG A 145 4.42 7.71 -10.22
C ARG A 145 5.18 8.70 -9.32
N LEU A 146 5.63 9.84 -9.87
CA LEU A 146 6.08 11.00 -9.10
C LEU A 146 4.89 11.78 -8.53
#